data_AF-A0A3P1YPB7-F1
#
_entry.id   AF-A0A3P1YPB7-F1
#
_cell.length_a   1.000
_cell.length_b   1.000
_cell.length_c   1.000
_cell.angle_alpha   90.00
_cell.angle_beta   90.00
_cell.angle_gamma   90.00
#
_symmetry.space_group_name_H-M   'P 1'
#
loop_
_entity.id
_entity.type
_entity.pdbx_description
1 polymer ?
#
loop_
_entity_poly.entity_id
_entity_poly.type
_entity_poly.pdbx_seq_one_letter_code
_entity_poly.pdbx_strand_id
1 'polypeptide(L)'
;MKEKIISIKRIAKRPLTLVTLTLLFLFTVPAAIETSVATAQGLKIQSISEIEEKAKESTDTIINIGKYVVSSALAIGLIFVVYALATSNPHAKEYLIGWIIAVVVVVIAWLII
;
A
#
# COMPACT_ATOMS: atom_id res chain seq x y z
N MET A 1 -36.20 25.39 -13.97
CA MET A 1 -35.32 26.16 -13.06
C MET A 1 -34.69 25.30 -11.96
N LYS A 2 -35.45 24.46 -11.23
CA LYS A 2 -34.94 23.55 -10.18
C LYS A 2 -33.85 22.56 -10.65
N GLU A 3 -34.00 21.98 -11.85
CA GLU A 3 -33.04 21.08 -12.51
C GLU A 3 -31.62 21.68 -12.65
N LYS A 4 -31.52 22.96 -13.04
CA LYS A 4 -30.24 23.67 -13.19
C LYS A 4 -29.55 23.93 -11.85
N ILE A 5 -30.32 24.18 -10.79
CA ILE A 5 -29.78 24.42 -9.45
C ILE A 5 -29.19 23.13 -8.86
N ILE A 6 -29.85 21.99 -9.07
CA ILE A 6 -29.38 20.68 -8.59
C ILE A 6 -28.09 20.25 -9.30
N SER A 7 -28.00 20.49 -10.62
CA SER A 7 -26.81 20.17 -11.41
C SER A 7 -25.60 21.04 -11.03
N ILE A 8 -25.80 22.34 -10.79
CA ILE A 8 -24.74 23.23 -10.28
C ILE A 8 -24.26 22.79 -8.89
N LYS A 9 -25.19 22.44 -7.98
CA LYS A 9 -24.84 21.96 -6.62
C LYS A 9 -24.06 20.65 -6.66
N ARG A 10 -24.36 19.76 -7.62
CA ARG A 10 -23.65 18.49 -7.84
C ARG A 10 -22.24 18.71 -8.41
N ILE A 11 -22.08 19.68 -9.30
CA ILE A 11 -20.79 20.09 -9.87
C ILE A 11 -19.90 20.77 -8.83
N ALA A 12 -20.45 21.61 -7.94
CA ALA A 12 -19.70 22.25 -6.87
C ALA A 12 -19.23 21.27 -5.76
N LYS A 13 -19.93 20.14 -5.56
CA LYS A 13 -19.58 19.13 -4.54
C LYS A 13 -18.44 18.21 -4.97
N ARG A 14 -18.26 17.98 -6.27
CA ARG A 14 -17.20 17.14 -6.85
C ARG A 14 -15.76 17.61 -6.54
N PRO A 15 -15.38 18.89 -6.72
CA PRO A 15 -14.04 19.34 -6.37
C PRO A 15 -13.81 19.30 -4.86
N LEU A 16 -14.84 19.55 -4.04
CA LEU A 16 -14.72 19.48 -2.58
C LEU A 16 -14.40 18.06 -2.09
N THR A 17 -14.96 17.05 -2.75
CA THR A 17 -14.70 15.63 -2.42
C THR A 17 -13.31 15.20 -2.91
N LEU A 18 -12.87 15.72 -4.06
CA LEU A 18 -11.53 15.45 -4.61
C LEU A 18 -10.43 16.09 -3.74
N VAL A 19 -10.62 17.33 -3.31
CA VAL A 19 -9.68 18.08 -2.46
C VAL A 19 -9.56 17.45 -1.06
N THR A 20 -10.66 16.93 -0.50
CA THR A 20 -10.61 16.21 0.78
C THR A 20 -9.88 14.87 0.65
N LEU A 21 -10.07 14.15 -0.46
CA LEU A 21 -9.38 12.88 -0.70
C LEU A 21 -7.87 13.09 -0.92
N THR A 22 -7.45 14.14 -1.63
CA THR A 22 -6.03 14.45 -1.84
C THR A 22 -5.35 14.91 -0.54
N LEU A 23 -6.04 15.70 0.29
CA LEU A 23 -5.53 16.10 1.61
C LEU A 23 -5.39 14.92 2.57
N LEU A 24 -6.33 13.98 2.56
CA LEU A 24 -6.22 12.74 3.33
C LEU A 24 -4.99 11.93 2.91
N PHE A 25 -4.78 11.77 1.60
CA PHE A 25 -3.65 11.01 1.06
C PHE A 25 -2.29 11.63 1.41
N LEU A 26 -2.18 12.96 1.37
CA LEU A 26 -0.97 13.68 1.78
C LEU A 26 -0.62 13.51 3.27
N PHE A 27 -1.60 13.27 4.13
CA PHE A 27 -1.39 13.12 5.57
C PHE A 27 -1.11 11.66 6.00
N THR A 28 -1.72 10.68 5.33
CA THR A 28 -1.55 9.26 5.70
C THR A 28 -0.27 8.63 5.15
N VAL A 29 0.25 9.11 4.02
CA VAL A 29 1.44 8.53 3.37
C VAL A 29 2.74 8.79 4.14
N PRO A 30 3.03 10.01 4.66
CA PRO A 30 4.26 10.26 5.43
C PRO A 30 4.33 9.45 6.73
N ALA A 31 3.20 9.31 7.44
CA ALA A 31 3.12 8.56 8.69
C ALA A 31 3.42 7.05 8.50
N ALA A 32 3.09 6.47 7.35
CA ALA A 32 3.43 5.09 7.01
C ALA A 32 4.91 4.91 6.63
N ILE A 33 5.56 5.98 6.15
CA ILE A 33 6.99 5.95 5.77
C ILE A 33 7.86 6.08 7.02
N GLU A 34 7.53 6.98 7.95
CA GLU A 34 8.33 7.21 9.17
C GLU A 34 8.45 5.98 10.07
N THR A 35 7.46 5.08 10.09
CA THR A 35 7.55 3.80 10.81
C THR A 35 8.59 2.83 10.26
N SER A 36 9.11 3.05 9.04
CA SER A 36 10.09 2.16 8.39
C SER A 36 11.54 2.64 8.49
N VAL A 37 11.79 3.90 8.87
CA VAL A 37 13.14 4.52 8.80
C VAL A 37 13.79 4.72 10.17
N ALA A 38 13.06 4.49 11.27
CA ALA A 38 13.54 4.72 12.63
C ALA A 38 14.55 3.67 13.17
N THR A 39 15.01 2.71 12.36
CA THR A 39 15.92 1.64 12.82
C THR A 39 17.37 1.77 12.36
N ALA A 40 17.81 2.95 11.90
CA ALA A 40 19.19 3.18 11.46
C ALA A 40 20.05 3.99 12.47
N GLN A 41 19.82 3.86 13.78
CA GLN A 41 20.62 4.56 14.80
C GLN A 41 21.69 3.65 15.41
N GLY A 42 22.92 3.77 14.87
CA GLY A 42 24.16 3.69 15.64
C GLY A 42 24.74 2.30 15.94
N LEU A 43 25.44 1.69 14.96
CA LEU A 43 26.28 0.51 15.20
C LEU A 43 27.61 0.91 15.87
N LYS A 44 27.63 1.05 17.20
CA LYS A 44 28.88 1.10 17.99
C LYS A 44 29.39 -0.34 18.19
N ILE A 45 30.41 -0.72 17.43
CA ILE A 45 31.01 -2.06 17.38
C ILE A 45 31.78 -2.33 18.67
N GLN A 46 31.37 -3.33 19.46
CA GLN A 46 32.17 -3.82 20.60
C GLN A 46 32.42 -5.33 20.64
N SER A 47 31.71 -6.20 19.92
CA SER A 47 32.10 -7.62 19.84
C SER A 47 31.44 -8.38 18.68
N ILE A 48 32.20 -9.20 17.94
CA ILE A 48 31.75 -9.88 16.70
C ILE A 48 30.58 -10.86 16.92
N SER A 49 30.48 -11.46 18.12
CA SER A 49 29.36 -12.33 18.50
C SER A 49 28.03 -11.58 18.64
N GLU A 50 28.07 -10.33 19.09
CA GLU A 50 26.88 -9.48 19.23
C GLU A 50 26.42 -8.93 17.88
N ILE A 51 27.35 -8.81 16.91
CA ILE A 51 27.04 -8.44 15.51
C ILE A 51 26.24 -9.54 14.82
N GLU A 52 26.54 -10.82 15.06
CA GLU A 52 25.80 -11.93 14.44
C GLU A 52 24.36 -12.01 14.98
N GLU A 53 24.17 -11.84 16.29
CA GLU A 53 22.84 -11.79 16.92
C GLU A 53 22.04 -10.56 16.48
N LYS A 54 22.66 -9.37 16.46
CA LYS A 54 22.06 -8.13 15.94
C LYS A 54 21.76 -8.20 14.45
N ALA A 55 22.59 -8.88 13.65
CA ALA A 55 22.36 -9.05 12.21
C ALA A 55 21.17 -9.98 11.94
N LYS A 56 20.98 -11.00 12.78
CA LYS A 56 19.83 -11.89 12.71
C LYS A 56 18.53 -11.16 13.09
N GLU A 57 18.57 -10.40 14.19
CA GLU A 57 17.47 -9.52 14.63
C GLU A 57 17.13 -8.42 13.59
N SER A 58 18.14 -7.87 12.92
CA SER A 58 17.97 -6.89 11.84
C SER A 58 17.39 -7.50 10.57
N THR A 59 17.79 -8.73 10.23
CA THR A 59 17.27 -9.46 9.06
C THR A 59 15.79 -9.75 9.22
N ASP A 60 15.37 -10.21 10.42
CA ASP A 60 13.96 -10.47 10.71
C ASP A 60 13.11 -9.18 10.66
N THR A 61 13.66 -8.06 11.13
CA THR A 61 13.01 -6.75 11.06
C THR A 61 12.81 -6.29 9.61
N ILE A 62 13.86 -6.40 8.77
CA ILE A 62 13.80 -6.02 7.35
C ILE A 62 12.83 -6.92 6.58
N ILE A 63 12.83 -8.23 6.86
CA ILE A 63 11.87 -9.17 6.27
C ILE A 63 10.44 -8.76 6.65
N ASN A 64 10.19 -8.38 7.90
CA ASN A 64 8.85 -7.98 8.35
C ASN A 64 8.38 -6.69 7.67
N ILE A 65 9.25 -5.68 7.58
CA ILE A 65 8.96 -4.43 6.83
C ILE A 65 8.70 -4.75 5.35
N GLY A 66 9.50 -5.62 4.73
CA GLY A 66 9.30 -6.08 3.36
C GLY A 66 7.93 -6.72 3.14
N LYS A 67 7.48 -7.58 4.08
CA LYS A 67 6.13 -8.18 4.05
C LYS A 67 5.04 -7.10 4.10
N TYR A 68 5.18 -6.08 4.94
CA TYR A 68 4.21 -4.97 5.01
C TYR A 68 4.16 -4.15 3.71
N VAL A 69 5.30 -3.84 3.11
CA VAL A 69 5.36 -3.10 1.84
C VAL A 69 4.69 -3.89 0.71
N VAL A 70 5.00 -5.18 0.59
CA VAL A 70 4.39 -6.08 -0.41
C VAL A 70 2.87 -6.20 -0.19
N SER A 71 2.42 -6.36 1.05
CA SER A 71 0.99 -6.44 1.37
C SER A 71 0.23 -5.14 1.01
N SER A 72 0.85 -3.98 1.24
CA SER A 72 0.27 -2.67 0.92
C SER A 72 0.12 -2.49 -0.59
N ALA A 73 1.13 -2.90 -1.38
CA ALA A 73 1.05 -2.87 -2.84
C ALA A 73 -0.07 -3.78 -3.38
N LEU A 74 -0.26 -4.95 -2.77
CA LEU A 74 -1.32 -5.90 -3.10
C LEU A 74 -2.73 -5.36 -2.83
N ALA A 75 -2.90 -4.65 -1.71
CA ALA A 75 -4.15 -3.99 -1.35
C ALA A 75 -4.52 -2.88 -2.34
N ILE A 76 -3.54 -2.08 -2.77
CA ILE A 76 -3.75 -1.03 -3.79
C ILE A 76 -4.12 -1.66 -5.14
N GLY A 77 -3.45 -2.76 -5.51
CA GLY A 77 -3.80 -3.54 -6.70
C GLY A 77 -5.24 -4.05 -6.70
N LEU A 78 -5.77 -4.44 -5.52
CA LEU A 78 -7.15 -4.90 -5.40
C LEU A 78 -8.16 -3.78 -5.68
N ILE A 79 -7.89 -2.56 -5.20
CA ILE A 79 -8.74 -1.39 -5.47
C ILE A 79 -8.86 -1.15 -6.98
N PHE A 80 -7.75 -1.29 -7.71
CA PHE A 80 -7.73 -1.18 -9.17
C PHE A 80 -8.57 -2.27 -9.85
N VAL A 81 -8.44 -3.52 -9.43
CA VAL A 81 -9.21 -4.64 -9.98
C VAL A 81 -10.71 -4.46 -9.75
N VAL A 82 -11.11 -4.05 -8.54
CA VAL A 82 -12.50 -3.76 -8.20
C VAL A 82 -13.03 -2.59 -9.03
N TYR A 83 -12.24 -1.54 -9.21
CA TYR A 83 -12.60 -0.42 -10.08
C TYR A 83 -12.80 -0.86 -11.54
N ALA A 84 -11.89 -1.67 -12.08
CA ALA A 84 -12.00 -2.19 -13.44
C ALA A 84 -13.27 -3.05 -13.64
N LEU A 85 -13.61 -3.88 -12.64
CA LEU A 85 -14.85 -4.66 -12.62
C LEU A 85 -16.09 -3.75 -12.55
N ALA A 86 -16.09 -2.77 -11.64
CA ALA A 86 -17.21 -1.83 -11.46
C ALA A 86 -17.45 -0.93 -12.68
N THR A 87 -16.39 -0.60 -13.42
CA THR A 87 -16.46 0.19 -14.66
C THR A 87 -16.71 -0.65 -15.90
N SER A 88 -16.96 -1.95 -15.76
CA SER A 88 -17.25 -2.89 -16.86
C SER A 88 -16.15 -2.88 -17.93
N ASN A 89 -14.88 -2.76 -17.52
CA ASN A 89 -13.77 -2.81 -18.46
C ASN A 89 -13.71 -4.19 -19.16
N PRO A 90 -13.51 -4.27 -20.49
CA PRO A 90 -13.50 -5.54 -21.22
C PRO A 90 -12.49 -6.56 -20.68
N HIS A 91 -11.35 -6.07 -20.17
CA HIS A 91 -10.24 -6.86 -19.63
C HIS A 91 -10.31 -7.05 -18.11
N ALA A 92 -11.41 -6.67 -17.44
CA ALA A 92 -11.51 -6.74 -15.97
C ALA A 92 -11.33 -8.17 -15.43
N LYS A 93 -11.75 -9.18 -16.19
CA LYS A 93 -11.56 -10.60 -15.86
C LYS A 93 -10.08 -11.00 -15.86
N GLU A 94 -9.28 -10.43 -16.76
CA GLU A 94 -7.85 -10.68 -16.85
C GLU A 94 -7.10 -10.02 -15.70
N TYR A 95 -7.48 -8.79 -15.32
CA TYR A 95 -6.92 -8.13 -14.13
C TYR A 95 -7.25 -8.88 -12.84
N LEU A 96 -8.46 -9.44 -12.73
CA LEU A 96 -8.84 -10.28 -11.60
C LEU A 96 -8.00 -11.57 -11.55
N ILE A 97 -7.84 -12.26 -12.69
CA ILE A 97 -7.00 -13.46 -12.78
C ILE A 97 -5.54 -13.13 -12.42
N GLY A 98 -5.01 -12.02 -12.95
CA GLY A 98 -3.64 -11.58 -12.70
C GLY A 98 -3.42 -11.23 -11.23
N TRP A 99 -4.39 -10.59 -10.58
CA TRP A 99 -4.32 -10.28 -9.15
C TRP A 99 -4.36 -11.54 -8.28
N ILE A 100 -5.22 -12.52 -8.60
CA ILE A 100 -5.26 -13.81 -7.89
C ILE A 100 -3.92 -14.54 -8.02
N ILE A 101 -3.33 -14.59 -9.22
CA ILE A 101 -2.02 -15.22 -9.43
C ILE A 101 -0.94 -14.49 -8.61
N ALA A 102 -0.95 -13.16 -8.60
CA ALA A 102 -0.01 -12.36 -7.81
C ALA A 102 -0.14 -12.65 -6.30
N VAL A 103 -1.36 -12.77 -5.76
CA VAL A 103 -1.61 -13.17 -4.37
C VAL A 103 -0.98 -14.54 -4.09
N VAL A 104 -1.22 -15.53 -4.95
CA VAL A 104 -0.72 -16.91 -4.77
C VAL A 104 0.82 -16.93 -4.74
N VAL A 105 1.47 -16.21 -5.64
CA VAL A 105 2.95 -16.12 -5.67
C VAL A 105 3.51 -15.53 -4.38
N VAL A 106 2.87 -14.49 -3.84
CA VAL A 106 3.30 -13.87 -2.58
C VAL A 106 3.12 -14.80 -1.39
N VAL A 107 2.00 -15.55 -1.34
CA VAL A 107 1.76 -16.55 -0.29
C VAL A 107 2.83 -17.65 -0.32
N ILE A 108 3.18 -18.15 -1.51
CA ILE A 108 4.24 -19.16 -1.67
C ILE A 108 5.60 -18.59 -1.24
N ALA A 109 5.94 -17.37 -1.66
CA ALA A 109 7.19 -16.73 -1.28
C ALA A 109 7.33 -16.56 0.24
N TRP A 110 6.24 -16.27 0.94
CA TRP A 110 6.23 -16.16 2.41
C TRP A 110 6.22 -17.49 3.16
N LEU A 111 5.94 -18.61 2.48
CA LEU A 111 6.01 -19.95 3.07
C LEU A 111 7.42 -20.56 3.02
N ILE A 112 8.27 -20.07 2.11
CA ILE A 112 9.63 -20.58 1.88
C ILE A 112 10.65 -19.87 2.80
N ILE A 113 10.38 -18.62 3.17
CA ILE A 113 11.18 -17.76 4.05
C ILE A 113 10.65 -17.80 5.48
#